data_AF-A0A9X0BSZ1-F1
#
_entry.id   AF-A0A9X0BSZ1-F1
#
_cell.length_a   1.000
_cell.length_b   1.000
_cell.length_c   1.000
_cell.angle_alpha   90.00
_cell.angle_beta   90.00
_cell.angle_gamma   90.00
#
_symmetry.space_group_name_H-M   'P 1'
#
loop_
_entity.id
_entity.type
_entity.pdbx_description
1 polymer ?
#
loop_
_entity_poly.entity_id
_entity_poly.type
_entity_poly.pdbx_seq_one_letter_code
_entity_poly.pdbx_strand_id
1 'polypeptide(L)'
;MSGVIDETPLSAAPLERRNSLEKHLQTRPDMQDLKNRHILLDTNVAPSLQSAQQELDRHRATDSLKKNLEKRPDRDELVERNILPATTAAPALQAHARELERHMLADNLEHKIQNRPQPDTLITQGILTEDEDPRSA
;
A
#
# COMPACT_ATOMS: atom_id res chain seq x y z
N MET A 1 64.62 8.05 -20.00
CA MET A 1 63.99 6.82 -19.50
C MET A 1 62.99 6.37 -20.54
N SER A 2 63.35 5.39 -21.37
CA SER A 2 62.50 4.90 -22.45
C SER A 2 61.38 4.06 -21.84
N GLY A 3 60.12 4.45 -22.09
CA GLY A 3 58.96 3.72 -21.59
C GLY A 3 58.91 2.32 -22.19
N VAL A 4 58.76 1.31 -21.34
CA VAL A 4 58.55 -0.08 -21.75
C VAL A 4 57.16 -0.15 -22.38
N ILE A 5 57.11 -0.23 -23.71
CA ILE A 5 55.88 -0.47 -24.45
C ILE A 5 55.53 -1.95 -24.25
N ASP A 6 54.34 -2.22 -23.73
CA ASP A 6 53.81 -3.57 -23.59
C ASP A 6 53.36 -4.08 -24.97
N GLU A 7 54.17 -4.96 -25.55
CA GLU A 7 53.97 -5.59 -26.87
C GLU A 7 53.11 -6.87 -26.76
N THR A 8 52.48 -7.16 -25.62
CA THR A 8 51.59 -8.33 -25.54
C THR A 8 50.44 -8.19 -26.55
N PRO A 9 50.28 -9.15 -27.48
CA PRO A 9 49.24 -9.06 -28.49
C PRO A 9 47.87 -9.12 -27.79
N LEU A 10 47.02 -8.10 -28.01
CA LEU A 10 45.62 -8.04 -27.54
C LEU A 10 44.80 -9.27 -27.93
N SER A 11 45.28 -10.06 -28.89
CA SER A 11 44.79 -11.39 -29.15
C SER A 11 45.26 -12.37 -28.07
N ALA A 12 44.56 -12.42 -26.92
CA ALA A 12 44.52 -13.65 -26.13
C ALA A 12 44.36 -14.85 -27.09
N ALA A 13 45.11 -15.93 -26.86
CA ALA A 13 45.19 -17.06 -27.78
C ALA A 13 43.77 -17.46 -28.21
N PRO A 14 43.48 -17.58 -29.52
CA PRO A 14 42.12 -17.79 -30.01
C PRO A 14 41.37 -18.98 -29.38
N LEU A 15 42.09 -19.92 -28.76
CA LEU A 15 41.55 -21.04 -28.00
C LEU A 15 41.05 -20.63 -26.61
N GLU A 16 41.83 -19.87 -25.84
CA GLU A 16 41.48 -19.44 -24.48
C GLU A 16 40.25 -18.52 -24.48
N ARG A 17 40.16 -17.63 -25.47
CA ARG A 17 38.98 -16.78 -25.68
C ARG A 17 37.74 -17.61 -25.97
N ARG A 18 37.86 -18.68 -26.78
CA ARG A 18 36.74 -19.59 -27.09
C ARG A 18 36.28 -20.33 -25.84
N ASN A 19 37.20 -20.91 -25.08
CA ASN A 19 36.88 -21.67 -23.88
C ASN A 19 36.20 -20.79 -22.81
N SER A 20 36.68 -19.54 -22.63
CA SER A 20 36.05 -18.58 -21.73
C SER A 20 34.64 -18.21 -22.17
N LEU A 21 34.43 -17.92 -23.46
CA LEU A 21 33.11 -17.56 -23.99
C LEU A 21 32.10 -18.71 -23.83
N GLU A 22 32.51 -19.94 -24.13
CA GLU A 22 31.66 -21.13 -23.99
C GLU A 22 31.16 -21.29 -22.54
N LYS A 23 32.05 -21.13 -21.56
CA LYS A 23 31.69 -21.17 -20.14
C LYS A 23 30.64 -20.10 -19.77
N HIS A 24 30.80 -18.87 -20.26
CA HIS A 24 29.85 -17.79 -19.97
C HIS A 24 28.50 -17.98 -20.65
N LEU A 25 28.47 -18.60 -21.84
CA LEU A 25 27.23 -18.92 -22.54
C LEU A 25 26.43 -20.03 -21.83
N GLN A 26 27.11 -21.00 -21.20
CA GLN A 26 26.45 -22.05 -20.39
C GLN A 26 25.78 -21.48 -19.14
N THR A 27 26.38 -20.46 -18.51
CA THR A 27 25.85 -19.81 -17.31
C THR A 27 25.03 -18.56 -17.62
N ARG A 28 24.69 -18.32 -18.90
CA ARG A 28 23.96 -17.13 -19.31
C ARG A 28 22.52 -17.18 -18.77
N PRO A 29 22.02 -16.13 -18.12
CA PRO A 29 20.63 -16.06 -17.69
C PRO A 29 19.64 -16.04 -18.86
N ASP A 30 18.46 -16.60 -18.62
CA ASP A 30 17.37 -16.56 -19.59
C ASP A 30 16.85 -15.14 -19.83
N MET A 31 16.24 -14.94 -20.99
CA MET A 31 15.66 -13.64 -21.36
C MET A 31 14.60 -13.18 -20.36
N GLN A 32 13.77 -14.11 -19.85
CA GLN A 32 12.75 -13.80 -18.86
C GLN A 32 13.38 -13.36 -17.52
N ASP A 33 14.47 -14.00 -17.09
CA ASP A 33 15.19 -13.58 -15.87
C ASP A 33 15.79 -12.17 -16.01
N LEU A 34 16.21 -11.78 -17.21
CA LEU A 34 16.69 -10.43 -17.46
C LEU A 34 15.54 -9.41 -17.41
N LYS A 35 14.33 -9.77 -17.88
CA LYS A 35 13.13 -8.93 -17.78
C LYS A 35 12.67 -8.76 -16.34
N ASN A 36 12.59 -9.86 -15.59
CA ASN A 36 12.20 -9.85 -14.18
C ASN A 36 13.15 -8.99 -13.33
N ARG A 37 14.46 -9.03 -13.64
CA ARG A 37 15.46 -8.16 -13.01
C ARG A 37 15.51 -6.74 -13.56
N HIS A 38 14.60 -6.37 -14.45
CA HIS A 38 14.52 -5.05 -15.09
C HIS A 38 15.79 -4.64 -15.84
N ILE A 39 16.58 -5.61 -16.31
CA ILE A 39 17.75 -5.39 -17.16
C ILE A 39 17.31 -5.26 -18.62
N LEU A 40 16.50 -6.22 -19.08
CA LEU A 40 15.84 -6.15 -20.38
C LEU A 40 14.44 -5.58 -20.19
N LEU A 41 14.07 -4.57 -20.97
CA LEU A 41 12.73 -4.01 -20.91
C LEU A 41 11.72 -5.01 -21.49
N ASP A 42 10.61 -5.23 -20.79
CA ASP A 42 9.51 -6.04 -21.29
C ASP A 42 8.55 -5.19 -22.13
N THR A 43 9.01 -4.77 -23.32
CA THR A 43 8.17 -4.02 -24.26
C THR A 43 8.22 -4.65 -25.65
N ASN A 44 7.13 -4.52 -26.39
CA ASN A 44 7.05 -4.89 -27.80
C ASN A 44 7.48 -3.74 -28.73
N VAL A 45 8.04 -2.66 -28.18
CA VAL A 45 8.41 -1.46 -28.90
C VAL A 45 9.85 -1.60 -29.42
N ALA A 46 10.10 -1.08 -30.62
CA ALA A 46 11.43 -1.08 -31.21
C ALA A 46 12.48 -0.45 -30.26
N PRO A 47 13.71 -0.99 -30.17
CA PRO A 47 14.72 -0.51 -29.23
C PRO A 47 14.99 1.00 -29.27
N SER A 48 14.87 1.62 -30.45
CA SER A 48 15.07 3.07 -30.64
C SER A 48 13.99 3.94 -30.00
N LEU A 49 12.78 3.40 -29.78
CA LEU A 49 11.63 4.13 -29.23
C LEU A 49 11.38 3.85 -27.74
N GLN A 50 12.14 2.93 -27.15
CA GLN A 50 11.94 2.54 -25.75
C GLN A 50 12.12 3.71 -24.78
N SER A 51 13.08 4.59 -25.02
CA SER A 51 13.30 5.79 -24.22
C SER A 51 12.12 6.76 -24.29
N ALA A 52 11.61 7.03 -25.49
CA ALA A 52 10.46 7.91 -25.70
C ALA A 52 9.18 7.34 -25.05
N GLN A 53 8.98 6.02 -25.12
CA GLN A 53 7.87 5.35 -24.43
C GLN A 53 7.96 5.53 -22.90
N GLN A 54 9.15 5.32 -22.32
CA GLN A 54 9.35 5.51 -20.88
C GLN A 54 9.13 6.96 -20.44
N GLU A 55 9.58 7.92 -21.24
CA GLU A 55 9.36 9.34 -20.97
C GLU A 55 7.87 9.68 -21.00
N LEU A 56 7.13 9.19 -22.00
CA LEU A 56 5.68 9.36 -22.08
C LEU A 56 4.96 8.75 -20.87
N ASP A 57 5.34 7.54 -20.47
CA ASP A 57 4.74 6.87 -19.32
C ASP A 57 5.04 7.61 -18.02
N ARG A 58 6.26 8.16 -17.88
CA ARG A 58 6.62 9.04 -16.78
C ARG A 58 5.74 10.29 -16.77
N HIS A 59 5.57 10.97 -17.90
CA HIS A 59 4.72 12.15 -18.01
C HIS A 59 3.26 11.85 -17.64
N ARG A 60 2.71 10.73 -18.12
CA ARG A 60 1.37 10.28 -17.76
C ARG A 60 1.23 10.04 -16.26
N ALA A 61 2.23 9.39 -15.64
CA ALA A 61 2.25 9.16 -14.21
C ALA A 61 2.34 10.47 -13.41
N THR A 62 3.16 11.42 -13.84
CA THR A 62 3.29 12.73 -13.18
C THR A 62 2.02 13.56 -13.29
N ASP A 63 1.37 13.56 -14.45
CA ASP A 63 0.14 14.31 -14.67
C ASP A 63 -1.02 13.72 -13.86
N SER A 64 -1.11 12.38 -13.84
CA SER A 64 -2.07 11.66 -12.99
C SER A 64 -1.83 11.96 -11.51
N LEU A 65 -0.58 11.90 -11.04
CA LEU A 65 -0.24 12.22 -9.65
C LEU A 65 -0.61 13.67 -9.30
N LYS A 66 -0.28 14.63 -10.17
CA LYS A 66 -0.63 16.04 -9.98
C LYS A 66 -2.14 16.23 -9.82
N LYS A 67 -2.94 15.64 -10.72
CA LYS A 67 -4.41 15.70 -10.65
C LYS A 67 -4.97 15.09 -9.35
N ASN A 68 -4.37 14.01 -8.86
CA ASN A 68 -4.78 13.39 -7.60
C ASN A 68 -4.39 14.23 -6.37
N LEU A 69 -3.23 14.90 -6.42
CA LEU A 69 -2.79 15.81 -5.36
C LEU A 69 -3.65 17.06 -5.27
N GLU A 70 -4.08 17.61 -6.41
CA GLU A 70 -5.01 18.76 -6.47
C GLU A 70 -6.38 18.45 -5.83
N LYS A 71 -6.80 17.19 -5.85
CA LYS A 71 -8.08 16.72 -5.28
C LYS A 71 -7.89 15.92 -3.99
N ARG A 72 -6.76 16.10 -3.31
CA ARG A 72 -6.44 15.34 -2.10
C ARG A 72 -7.42 15.73 -0.98
N PRO A 73 -8.21 14.79 -0.44
CA PRO A 73 -9.10 15.07 0.69
C PRO A 73 -8.31 15.42 1.95
N ASP A 74 -8.88 16.30 2.76
CA ASP A 74 -8.35 16.62 4.09
C ASP A 74 -8.59 15.47 5.08
N ARG A 75 -7.84 15.48 6.18
CA ARG A 75 -7.99 14.46 7.24
C ARG A 75 -9.42 14.41 7.75
N ASP A 76 -10.05 15.56 7.95
CA ASP A 76 -11.38 15.63 8.56
C ASP A 76 -12.44 15.02 7.63
N GLU A 77 -12.36 15.24 6.32
CA GLU A 77 -13.22 14.53 5.35
C GLU A 77 -13.06 13.00 5.43
N LEU A 78 -11.83 12.52 5.63
CA LEU A 78 -11.57 11.09 5.76
C LEU A 78 -12.12 10.52 7.08
N VAL A 79 -12.14 11.31 8.15
CA VAL A 79 -12.75 10.94 9.44
C VAL A 79 -14.27 10.91 9.31
N GLU A 80 -14.88 11.92 8.68
CA GLU A 80 -16.32 11.96 8.41
C GLU A 80 -16.78 10.77 7.56
N ARG A 81 -15.98 10.39 6.56
CA ARG A 81 -16.23 9.19 5.74
C ARG A 81 -15.88 7.87 6.46
N ASN A 82 -15.50 7.90 7.73
CA ASN A 82 -15.10 6.73 8.53
C ASN A 82 -13.93 5.91 7.92
N ILE A 83 -13.08 6.56 7.12
CA ILE A 83 -11.87 5.94 6.54
C ILE A 83 -10.73 6.00 7.56
N LEU A 84 -10.53 7.17 8.18
CA LEU A 84 -9.55 7.37 9.26
C LEU A 84 -10.25 7.42 10.62
N PRO A 85 -9.60 6.93 11.70
CA PRO A 85 -10.13 7.11 13.04
C PRO A 85 -9.99 8.57 13.47
N ALA A 86 -10.96 9.08 14.23
CA ALA A 86 -10.95 10.46 14.75
C ALA A 86 -9.83 10.72 15.76
N THR A 87 -9.25 9.66 16.35
CA THR A 87 -8.22 9.74 17.39
C THR A 87 -6.96 10.50 16.93
N THR A 88 -6.32 11.17 17.89
CA THR A 88 -5.01 11.82 17.75
C THR A 88 -3.84 10.89 18.11
N ALA A 89 -4.14 9.64 18.49
CA ALA A 89 -3.12 8.65 18.81
C ALA A 89 -2.20 8.38 17.62
N ALA A 90 -0.93 8.10 17.94
CA ALA A 90 0.09 7.73 16.94
C ALA A 90 -0.37 6.52 16.11
N PRO A 91 -0.01 6.41 14.82
CA PRO A 91 -0.49 5.35 13.92
C PRO A 91 -0.35 3.93 14.48
N ALA A 92 0.76 3.65 15.17
CA ALA A 92 1.01 2.34 15.77
C ALA A 92 0.03 1.97 16.91
N LEU A 93 -0.58 2.96 17.57
CA LEU A 93 -1.46 2.77 18.72
C LEU A 93 -2.95 2.83 18.36
N GLN A 94 -3.29 3.28 17.15
CA GLN A 94 -4.68 3.48 16.74
C GLN A 94 -5.52 2.21 16.84
N ALA A 95 -4.94 1.05 16.51
CA ALA A 95 -5.61 -0.23 16.59
C ALA A 95 -5.98 -0.57 18.05
N HIS A 96 -5.03 -0.48 18.98
CA HIS A 96 -5.25 -0.75 20.39
C HIS A 96 -6.17 0.26 21.05
N ALA A 97 -6.07 1.55 20.67
CA ALA A 97 -6.99 2.58 21.16
C ALA A 97 -8.43 2.27 20.77
N ARG A 98 -8.68 1.86 19.52
CA ARG A 98 -10.02 1.49 19.02
C ARG A 98 -10.55 0.21 19.69
N GLU A 99 -9.67 -0.74 20.00
CA GLU A 99 -10.04 -1.94 20.74
C GLU A 99 -10.48 -1.59 22.17
N LEU A 100 -9.68 -0.79 22.87
CA LEU A 100 -9.99 -0.32 24.21
C LEU A 100 -11.30 0.48 24.24
N GLU A 101 -11.48 1.42 23.32
CA GLU A 101 -12.71 2.23 23.22
C GLU A 101 -13.95 1.35 23.04
N ARG A 102 -13.86 0.31 22.21
CA ARG A 102 -14.95 -0.66 22.03
C ARG A 102 -15.26 -1.43 23.30
N HIS A 103 -14.25 -1.90 24.03
CA HIS A 103 -14.47 -2.59 25.31
C HIS A 103 -15.10 -1.67 26.35
N MET A 104 -14.57 -0.45 26.51
CA MET A 104 -15.13 0.54 27.43
C MET A 104 -16.59 0.88 27.10
N LEU A 105 -16.92 1.01 25.81
CA LEU A 105 -18.29 1.26 25.37
C LEU A 105 -19.21 0.06 25.68
N ALA A 106 -18.74 -1.16 25.43
CA ALA A 106 -19.51 -2.38 25.72
C ALA A 106 -19.80 -2.50 27.22
N ASP A 107 -18.79 -2.31 28.07
CA ASP A 107 -18.95 -2.38 29.52
C ASP A 107 -19.90 -1.29 30.05
N ASN A 108 -19.81 -0.07 29.50
CA ASN A 108 -20.71 1.03 29.86
C ASN A 108 -22.16 0.74 29.45
N LEU A 109 -22.35 0.20 28.25
CA LEU A 109 -23.67 -0.16 27.73
C LEU A 109 -24.28 -1.28 28.57
N GLU A 110 -23.50 -2.31 28.91
CA GLU A 110 -23.91 -3.42 29.76
C GLU A 110 -24.43 -2.92 31.11
N HIS A 111 -23.67 -2.05 31.78
CA HIS A 111 -24.10 -1.49 33.06
C HIS A 111 -25.41 -0.68 32.97
N LYS A 112 -25.61 0.07 31.87
CA LYS A 112 -26.85 0.83 31.64
C LYS A 112 -28.04 -0.07 31.35
N ILE A 113 -27.82 -1.18 30.65
CA ILE A 113 -28.87 -2.15 30.35
C ILE A 113 -29.27 -2.93 31.61
N GLN A 114 -28.31 -3.29 32.48
CA GLN A 114 -28.60 -3.93 33.76
C GLN A 114 -29.49 -3.08 34.67
N ASN A 115 -29.27 -1.77 34.67
CA ASN A 115 -30.07 -0.81 35.45
C ASN A 115 -31.26 -0.24 34.66
N ARG A 116 -31.72 -0.93 33.61
CA ARG A 116 -32.83 -0.45 32.79
C ARG A 116 -34.12 -0.39 33.63
N PRO A 117 -34.77 0.78 33.72
CA PRO A 117 -36.02 0.93 34.47
C PRO A 117 -37.13 0.07 33.84
N GLN A 118 -37.99 -0.48 34.72
CA GLN A 118 -39.13 -1.28 34.28
C GLN A 118 -40.22 -0.38 33.67
N PRO A 119 -41.06 -0.88 32.75
CA PRO A 119 -42.13 -0.09 32.12
C PRO A 119 -43.05 0.62 33.11
N ASP A 120 -43.41 -0.03 34.22
CA ASP A 120 -44.25 0.57 35.29
C ASP A 120 -43.67 1.88 35.84
N THR A 121 -42.34 1.93 36.00
CA THR A 121 -41.65 3.12 36.51
C THR A 121 -41.70 4.27 35.51
N LEU A 122 -41.73 3.97 34.21
CA LEU A 122 -41.85 4.97 33.14
C LEU A 122 -43.30 5.49 33.02
N ILE A 123 -44.29 4.63 33.24
CA ILE A 123 -45.72 5.01 33.29
C ILE A 123 -45.96 5.96 34.47
N THR A 124 -45.43 5.62 35.64
CA THR A 124 -45.55 6.45 36.85
C THR A 124 -44.91 7.83 36.67
N GLN A 125 -43.82 7.90 35.90
CA GLN A 125 -43.14 9.15 35.56
C GLN A 125 -43.82 9.94 34.44
N GLY A 126 -44.93 9.42 33.87
CA GLY A 126 -45.67 10.06 32.78
C GLY A 126 -44.93 10.06 31.44
N ILE A 127 -43.92 9.21 31.28
CA ILE A 127 -43.14 9.07 30.03
C ILE A 127 -43.84 8.11 29.08
N LEU A 128 -44.47 7.05 29.62
CA LEU A 128 -45.20 6.03 28.87
C LEU A 128 -46.69 6.07 29.26
N THR A 129 -47.60 5.87 28.32
CA THR A 129 -49.02 5.65 28.62
C THR A 129 -49.30 4.17 28.87
N GLU A 130 -50.42 3.84 29.52
CA GLU A 130 -50.78 2.43 29.80
C GLU A 130 -50.99 1.61 28.50
N ASP A 131 -51.42 2.28 27.42
CA ASP A 131 -51.63 1.67 26.11
C ASP A 131 -50.31 1.36 25.37
N GLU A 132 -49.20 2.00 25.76
CA GLU A 132 -47.88 1.87 25.13
C GLU A 132 -46.95 0.92 25.91
N ASP A 133 -47.44 0.18 26.90
CA ASP A 133 -46.64 -0.79 27.66
C ASP A 133 -46.07 -1.89 26.73
N PRO A 134 -44.75 -2.04 26.60
CA PRO A 134 -44.15 -3.08 25.76
C PRO A 134 -44.43 -4.52 26.25
N ARG A 135 -45.06 -4.70 27.42
CA ARG A 135 -45.49 -6.00 27.95
C ARG A 135 -46.96 -6.32 27.69
N SER A 136 -47.77 -5.34 27.25
CA SER A 136 -49.21 -5.52 27.02
C SER A 136 -49.55 -6.03 25.61
N ALA A 137 -48.53 -6.21 24.75
CA ALA A 137 -48.63 -6.81 23.42
C ALA A 137 -48.72 -8.35 23.44
#